data_AF-A0A7V1XMV9-F1
#
_entry.id   AF-A0A7V1XMV9-F1
#
_cell.length_a   1.000
_cell.length_b   1.000
_cell.length_c   1.000
_cell.angle_alpha   90.00
_cell.angle_beta   90.00
_cell.angle_gamma   90.00
#
_symmetry.space_group_name_H-M   'P 1'
#
loop_
_entity.id
_entity.type
_entity.pdbx_description
1 polymer ?
#
loop_
_entity_poly.entity_id
_entity_poly.type
_entity_poly.pdbx_seq_one_letter_code
_entity_poly.pdbx_strand_id
1 'polypeptide(L)' 'MMTRRRIGSGSTFEEEIGYSRAVVDDEWVFVSGTTGFDYDTMTISDDLLEQTEQCLKNIEAALA' A
#
# COMPACT_ATOMS: atom_id res chain seq x y z
N MET A 1 -22.08 -5.36 12.42
CA MET A 1 -21.10 -4.29 12.15
C MET A 1 -19.74 -4.97 12.08
N MET A 2 -19.13 -5.00 10.89
CA MET A 2 -17.78 -5.54 10.73
C MET A 2 -16.80 -4.69 11.54
N THR A 3 -15.86 -5.33 12.23
CA THR A 3 -14.80 -4.62 12.94
C THR A 3 -13.82 -4.07 11.92
N ARG A 4 -13.49 -2.77 12.00
CA ARG A 4 -12.46 -2.13 11.19
C ARG A 4 -11.18 -2.98 11.17
N ARG A 5 -10.72 -3.36 9.97
CA ARG A 5 -9.48 -4.12 9.77
C ARG A 5 -8.42 -3.21 9.14
N ARG A 6 -7.23 -3.17 9.74
CA ARG A 6 -6.05 -2.51 9.17
C ARG A 6 -5.20 -3.54 8.43
N ILE A 7 -4.68 -3.14 7.29
CA ILE A 7 -3.75 -3.93 6.46
C ILE A 7 -2.44 -3.16 6.45
N GLY A 8 -1.36 -3.77 6.94
CA GLY A 8 0.00 -3.22 6.89
C GLY A 8 0.92 -4.12 6.06
N SER A 9 2.03 -3.58 5.59
CA SER A 9 3.11 -4.34 4.96
C SER A 9 4.19 -4.79 5.96
N GLY A 10 4.12 -4.30 7.21
CA GLY A 10 5.17 -4.53 8.21
C GLY A 10 6.36 -3.58 8.05
N SER A 11 6.17 -2.46 7.34
CA SER A 11 7.20 -1.43 7.23
C SER A 11 7.31 -0.66 8.56
N THR A 12 8.54 -0.35 8.99
CA THR A 12 8.77 0.50 10.18
C THR A 12 8.09 1.86 10.06
N PHE A 13 7.96 2.39 8.83
CA PHE A 13 7.26 3.64 8.57
C PHE A 13 5.79 3.60 8.97
N GLU A 14 5.11 2.45 8.89
CA GLU A 14 3.70 2.33 9.26
C GLU A 14 3.50 2.56 10.76
N GLU A 15 4.43 2.08 11.58
CA GLU A 15 4.45 2.28 13.02
C GLU A 15 4.90 3.71 13.40
N GLU A 16 5.97 4.21 12.76
CA GLU A 16 6.55 5.51 13.09
C GLU A 16 5.69 6.69 12.63
N ILE A 17 5.08 6.60 11.44
CA ILE A 17 4.28 7.68 10.83
C ILE A 17 2.79 7.50 11.14
N GLY A 18 2.36 6.28 11.49
CA GLY A 18 1.00 5.99 11.93
C GLY A 18 -0.01 5.87 10.78
N TYR A 19 0.29 5.01 9.81
CA TYR A 19 -0.63 4.69 8.69
C TYR A 19 -0.73 3.19 8.43
N SER A 20 -1.66 2.80 7.56
CA SER A 20 -1.85 1.42 7.08
C SER A 20 -1.88 1.43 5.56
N ARG A 21 -1.45 0.36 4.88
CA ARG A 21 -1.58 0.24 3.41
C ARG A 21 -3.03 0.38 2.97
N ALA A 22 -3.92 -0.29 3.68
CA ALA A 22 -5.35 -0.16 3.49
C ALA A 22 -6.12 -0.34 4.80
N VAL A 23 -7.33 0.20 4.84
CA VAL A 23 -8.29 -0.01 5.92
C VAL A 23 -9.61 -0.47 5.33
N VAL A 24 -10.10 -1.60 5.81
CA VAL A 24 -11.44 -2.11 5.49
C VAL A 24 -12.40 -1.64 6.57
N ASP A 25 -13.47 -0.95 6.14
CA ASP A 25 -14.52 -0.41 7.00
C ASP A 25 -15.89 -0.66 6.35
N ASP A 26 -16.57 -1.70 6.82
CA ASP A 26 -17.82 -2.23 6.24
C ASP A 26 -17.66 -2.62 4.75
N GLU A 27 -18.36 -1.95 3.83
CA GLU A 27 -18.29 -2.20 2.38
C GLU A 27 -17.15 -1.44 1.67
N TRP A 28 -16.38 -0.64 2.40
CA TRP A 28 -15.35 0.23 1.82
C TRP A 28 -13.94 -0.25 2.13
N VAL A 29 -13.05 -0.05 1.16
CA VAL A 29 -11.61 -0.21 1.31
C VAL A 29 -10.95 1.13 1.01
N PHE A 30 -10.31 1.72 2.02
CA PHE A 30 -9.55 2.96 1.92
C PHE A 30 -8.09 2.62 1.73
N VAL A 31 -7.54 2.92 0.55
CA VAL A 31 -6.15 2.66 0.20
C VAL A 31 -5.33 3.93 0.42
N SER A 32 -4.18 3.81 1.08
CA SER A 32 -3.26 4.93 1.28
C SER A 32 -2.60 5.37 -0.02
N GLY A 33 -2.06 6.60 -0.04
CA GLY A 33 -1.22 7.07 -1.14
C GLY A 33 -0.08 6.09 -1.39
N THR A 34 -0.03 5.54 -2.60
CA THR A 34 0.93 4.50 -2.98
C THR A 34 1.87 5.05 -4.03
N THR A 35 3.17 4.89 -3.82
CA THR A 35 4.23 5.27 -4.77
C THR A 35 4.65 4.09 -5.63
N GLY A 36 5.36 4.37 -6.73
CA GLY A 36 5.93 3.35 -7.60
C GLY A 36 7.22 2.72 -7.06
N PHE A 37 7.46 2.78 -5.75
CA PHE A 37 8.62 2.16 -5.11
C PHE A 37 8.43 0.65 -5.08
N ASP A 38 9.40 -0.09 -5.59
CA ASP A 38 9.46 -1.55 -5.52
C ASP A 38 10.16 -1.97 -4.23
N TYR A 39 9.40 -2.59 -3.32
CA TYR A 39 9.89 -3.02 -2.01
C TYR A 39 10.66 -4.35 -2.07
N ASP A 40 10.53 -5.13 -3.16
CA ASP A 40 11.30 -6.37 -3.33
C ASP A 40 12.74 -6.05 -3.75
N THR A 41 12.91 -5.07 -4.64
CA THR A 41 14.22 -4.62 -5.10
C THR A 41 14.77 -3.43 -4.32
N MET A 42 13.94 -2.79 -3.49
CA MET A 42 14.26 -1.56 -2.76
C MET A 42 14.69 -0.41 -3.68
N THR A 43 14.01 -0.27 -4.83
CA THR A 43 14.30 0.76 -5.84
C THR A 43 13.04 1.45 -6.35
N ILE A 44 13.22 2.53 -7.09
CA ILE A 44 12.15 3.17 -7.85
C ILE A 44 12.67 3.40 -9.27
N SER A 45 11.85 3.07 -10.27
CA SER A 45 12.20 3.31 -11.68
C SER A 45 12.21 4.81 -11.97
N ASP A 46 13.05 5.25 -12.91
CA ASP A 46 13.01 6.61 -13.45
C ASP A 46 11.90 6.77 -14.52
N ASP A 47 11.30 5.68 -14.99
CA ASP A 47 10.22 5.69 -15.98
C ASP A 47 8.83 5.86 -15.34
N LEU A 48 8.02 6.74 -15.91
CA LEU A 48 6.69 7.09 -15.40
C LEU A 48 5.69 5.94 -15.52
N LEU A 49 5.71 5.19 -16.62
CA LEU A 49 4.78 4.08 -16.83
C LEU A 49 5.11 2.95 -15.86
N GLU A 50 6.39 2.63 -15.72
CA GLU A 50 6.84 1.61 -14.76
C GLU A 50 6.46 1.96 -13.32
N GLN A 51 6.65 3.22 -12.89
CA GLN A 51 6.19 3.66 -11.57
C GLN A 51 4.67 3.51 -11.41
N THR A 52 3.89 3.84 -12.44
CA THR A 52 2.43 3.76 -12.41
C THR A 52 1.96 2.31 -12.28
N GLU A 53 2.56 1.40 -13.04
CA GLU A 53 2.28 -0.04 -12.92
C GLU A 53 2.70 -0.56 -11.54
N GLN A 54 3.84 -0.11 -11.03
CA GLN A 54 4.31 -0.51 -9.70
C GLN A 54 3.38 -0.03 -8.59
N CYS A 55 2.76 1.16 -8.70
CA CYS A 55 1.72 1.60 -7.77
C CYS A 55 0.56 0.58 -7.72
N LEU A 56 0.09 0.10 -8.87
CA LEU A 56 -1.02 -0.85 -8.93
C LEU A 56 -0.63 -2.20 -8.34
N LYS A 57 0.57 -2.70 -8.63
CA LYS A 57 1.11 -3.95 -8.02
C LYS A 57 1.18 -3.85 -6.50
N ASN A 58 1.65 -2.72 -5.99
CA ASN A 58 1.73 -2.48 -4.55
C ASN A 58 0.33 -2.45 -3.89
N ILE A 59 -0.68 -1.90 -4.56
CA ILE A 59 -2.07 -1.92 -4.10
C ILE A 59 -2.61 -3.35 -4.13
N GLU A 60 -2.40 -4.08 -5.23
CA GLU A 60 -2.81 -5.48 -5.36
C GLU A 60 -2.23 -6.35 -4.22
N ALA A 61 -0.92 -6.23 -3.97
CA ALA A 61 -0.25 -6.97 -2.90
C ALA A 61 -0.81 -6.65 -1.51
N ALA A 62 -1.26 -5.40 -1.26
CA ALA A 62 -1.91 -5.05 -0.01
C ALA A 62 -3.32 -5.64 0.12
N LEU A 63 -4.02 -5.92 -0.98
CA LEU A 63 -5.41 -6.36 -0.97
C LEU A 63 -5.59 -7.88 -1.14
N ALA A 64 -4.51 -8.63 -1.39
CA ALA A 64 -4.50 -10.09 -1.49
C ALA A 64 -4.74 -10.79 -0.13
#